data_AF-A0A554WY84-F1
#
_entry.id   AF-A0A554WY84-F1
#
_cell.length_a   1.000
_cell.length_b   1.000
_cell.length_c   1.000
_cell.angle_alpha   90.00
_cell.angle_beta   90.00
_cell.angle_gamma   90.00
#
_symmetry.space_group_name_H-M   'P 1'
#
loop_
_entity.id
_entity.type
_entity.pdbx_description
1 polymer ?
#
loop_
_entity_poly.entity_id
_entity_poly.type
_entity_poly.pdbx_seq_one_letter_code
_entity_poly.pdbx_strand_id
1 'polypeptide(L)'
;MIAQGLTESLAGRFETIAVSHWSPAETRSAFGWGLDEFVFYGGFPGAAPLIAEPARWSRYILDSLVETAIARDVLLLTRVDKPALLWRLFELACRYSGQVLSYTKMLGQLRDAGNTTTLAHYLQLLAGAGLVCGLPK
;
A
#
# COMPACT_ATOMS: atom_id res chain seq x y z
N MET A 1 1.66 14.46 -10.58
CA MET A 1 2.59 14.57 -11.74
C MET A 1 4.02 14.17 -11.34
N ILE A 2 4.28 12.87 -11.16
CA ILE A 2 5.62 12.27 -10.89
C ILE A 2 5.80 11.00 -11.72
N ALA A 3 4.72 10.30 -12.09
CA ALA A 3 4.79 9.14 -12.99
C ALA A 3 5.19 9.47 -14.45
N GLN A 4 5.08 10.73 -14.89
CA GLN A 4 5.31 11.11 -16.29
C GLN A 4 6.72 11.64 -16.59
N GLY A 5 7.56 11.83 -15.55
CA GLY A 5 8.90 12.42 -15.67
C GLY A 5 10.07 11.44 -15.47
N LEU A 6 9.83 10.20 -15.03
CA LEU A 6 10.87 9.16 -14.95
C LEU A 6 11.11 8.45 -16.28
N THR A 7 10.23 8.67 -17.27
CA THR A 7 10.41 8.20 -18.65
C THR A 7 11.28 9.12 -19.48
N GLU A 8 11.46 10.38 -19.08
CA GLU A 8 12.38 11.30 -19.75
C GLU A 8 13.79 11.17 -19.17
N SER A 9 14.47 10.14 -19.66
CA SER A 9 15.91 10.12 -19.93
C SER A 9 16.79 10.88 -18.91
N LEU A 10 17.11 10.22 -17.80
CA LEU A 10 18.45 10.36 -17.23
C LEU A 10 19.45 10.15 -18.39
N ALA A 11 20.15 11.20 -18.79
CA ALA A 11 20.97 11.21 -20.00
C ALA A 11 22.14 10.19 -19.92
N GLY A 12 21.84 8.94 -20.25
CA GLY A 12 22.76 7.89 -20.74
C GLY A 12 23.81 7.31 -19.78
N ARG A 13 24.00 7.82 -18.56
CA ARG A 13 25.06 7.35 -17.64
C ARG A 13 24.58 7.13 -16.21
N PHE A 14 23.63 6.23 -16.05
CA PHE A 14 23.17 5.78 -14.74
C PHE A 14 22.92 4.28 -14.80
N GLU A 15 23.13 3.61 -13.67
CA GLU A 15 22.74 2.23 -13.48
C GLU A 15 21.54 2.20 -12.54
N THR A 16 20.45 1.57 -12.98
CA THR A 16 19.29 1.35 -12.13
C THR A 16 19.54 0.13 -11.26
N ILE A 17 19.76 0.34 -9.97
CA ILE A 17 19.79 -0.74 -8.98
C ILE A 17 18.37 -0.92 -8.45
N ALA A 18 17.73 -2.03 -8.83
CA ALA A 18 16.43 -2.41 -8.29
C ALA A 18 16.63 -3.01 -6.89
N VAL A 19 16.19 -2.29 -5.85
CA VAL A 19 16.18 -2.78 -4.48
C VAL A 19 14.79 -3.33 -4.18
N SER A 20 14.62 -4.65 -4.28
CA SER A 20 13.37 -5.32 -3.95
C SER A 20 13.21 -5.55 -2.44
N HIS A 21 12.05 -6.07 -2.05
CA HIS A 21 11.89 -6.68 -0.74
C HIS A 21 12.86 -7.85 -0.55
N TRP A 22 13.17 -8.15 0.70
CA TRP A 22 14.01 -9.27 1.06
C TRP A 22 13.29 -10.59 0.79
N SER A 23 14.02 -11.53 0.20
CA SER A 23 13.54 -12.88 -0.04
C SER A 23 13.49 -13.70 1.26
N PRO A 24 12.72 -14.81 1.28
CA PRO A 24 12.71 -15.71 2.43
C PRO A 24 14.11 -16.21 2.83
N ALA A 25 15.01 -16.39 1.85
CA ALA A 25 16.37 -16.87 2.08
C ALA A 25 17.24 -15.80 2.77
N GLU A 26 17.13 -14.55 2.35
CA GLU A 26 17.84 -13.43 2.97
C GLU A 26 17.34 -13.18 4.39
N THR A 27 16.02 -13.15 4.57
CA THR A 27 15.41 -12.92 5.89
C THR A 27 15.77 -14.03 6.88
N ARG A 28 15.80 -15.29 6.41
CA ARG A 28 16.29 -16.42 7.22
C ARG A 28 17.76 -16.25 7.58
N SER A 29 18.60 -15.88 6.62
CA SER A 29 20.06 -15.80 6.82
C SER A 29 20.45 -14.67 7.78
N ALA A 30 19.75 -13.53 7.73
CA ALA A 30 20.07 -12.37 8.56
C ALA A 30 19.35 -12.35 9.91
N PHE A 31 18.10 -12.83 9.97
CA PHE A 31 17.24 -12.70 11.15
C PHE A 31 16.81 -14.04 11.75
N GLY A 32 17.16 -15.17 11.11
CA GLY A 32 16.80 -16.50 11.59
C GLY A 32 15.34 -16.87 11.35
N TRP A 33 14.60 -16.13 10.53
CA TRP A 33 13.16 -16.31 10.39
C TRP A 33 12.76 -17.64 9.76
N GLY A 34 11.71 -18.23 10.34
CA GLY A 34 10.93 -19.31 9.76
C GLY A 34 10.02 -18.84 8.63
N LEU A 35 9.39 -19.79 7.95
CA LEU A 35 8.46 -19.48 6.85
C LEU A 35 7.23 -18.72 7.35
N ASP A 36 6.67 -19.11 8.50
CA ASP A 36 5.47 -18.49 9.04
C ASP A 36 5.69 -17.01 9.39
N GLU A 37 6.85 -16.69 9.98
CA GLU A 37 7.26 -15.32 10.25
C GLU A 37 7.41 -14.52 8.96
N PHE A 38 8.05 -15.09 7.94
CA PHE A 38 8.19 -14.43 6.64
C PHE A 38 6.84 -14.18 5.97
N VAL A 39 5.93 -15.15 5.99
CA VAL A 39 4.60 -15.03 5.37
C VAL A 39 3.76 -13.98 6.08
N PHE A 40 3.87 -13.88 7.41
CA PHE A 40 3.08 -12.92 8.19
C PHE A 40 3.69 -11.50 8.20
N TYR A 41 4.99 -11.39 8.47
CA TYR A 41 5.66 -10.10 8.67
C TYR A 41 6.26 -9.51 7.39
N GLY A 42 6.42 -10.32 6.33
CA GLY A 42 6.93 -9.90 5.03
C GLY A 42 8.44 -9.68 4.96
N GLY A 43 8.94 -9.35 3.76
CA GLY A 43 10.36 -9.12 3.46
C GLY A 43 10.86 -7.70 3.74
N PHE A 44 10.51 -7.12 4.89
CA PHE A 44 10.84 -5.73 5.24
C PHE A 44 11.98 -5.67 6.27
N PRO A 45 13.25 -5.46 5.85
CA PRO A 45 14.41 -5.55 6.74
C PRO A 45 14.36 -4.53 7.89
N GLY A 46 13.83 -3.33 7.65
CA GLY A 46 13.70 -2.31 8.70
C GLY A 46 12.61 -2.63 9.73
N ALA A 47 11.63 -3.46 9.38
CA ALA A 47 10.60 -3.93 10.31
C ALA A 47 11.02 -5.21 11.04
N ALA A 48 12.01 -5.94 10.53
CA ALA A 48 12.37 -7.26 11.03
C ALA A 48 12.77 -7.29 12.52
N PRO A 49 13.54 -6.32 13.06
CA PRO A 49 13.85 -6.31 14.49
C PRO A 49 12.64 -6.06 15.41
N LEU A 50 11.51 -5.58 14.86
CA LEU A 50 10.35 -5.16 15.64
C LEU A 50 9.32 -6.27 15.86
N ILE A 51 9.50 -7.48 15.30
CA ILE A 51 8.47 -8.53 15.35
C ILE A 51 8.10 -8.98 16.76
N ALA A 52 9.02 -8.83 17.73
CA ALA A 52 8.78 -9.09 19.15
C ALA A 52 7.93 -8.00 19.84
N GLU A 53 7.70 -6.87 19.17
CA GLU A 53 6.94 -5.72 19.66
C GLU A 53 5.80 -5.39 18.67
N PRO A 54 4.68 -6.16 18.66
CA PRO A 54 3.66 -6.10 17.61
C PRO A 54 3.06 -4.70 17.38
N ALA A 55 2.92 -3.91 18.44
CA ALA A 55 2.43 -2.54 18.35
C ALA A 55 3.43 -1.62 17.61
N ARG A 56 4.74 -1.79 17.85
CA ARG A 56 5.78 -1.03 17.15
C ARG A 56 5.96 -1.50 15.72
N TRP A 57 5.91 -2.81 15.49
CA TRP A 57 5.94 -3.36 14.14
C TRP A 57 4.77 -2.85 13.29
N SER A 58 3.54 -2.94 13.81
CA SER A 58 2.35 -2.47 13.07
C SER A 58 2.41 -0.98 12.79
N ARG A 59 2.85 -0.17 13.76
CA ARG A 59 3.07 1.26 13.55
C ARG A 59 4.14 1.54 12.49
N TYR A 60 5.27 0.82 12.53
CA TYR A 60 6.32 0.95 11.52
C TYR A 60 5.78 0.65 10.12
N ILE A 61 5.04 -0.44 9.93
CA ILE A 61 4.45 -0.81 8.64
C ILE A 61 3.47 0.26 8.14
N LEU A 62 2.58 0.73 9.02
CA LEU A 62 1.61 1.78 8.68
C LEU A 62 2.32 3.08 8.26
N ASP A 63 3.30 3.54 9.04
CA ASP A 63 3.94 4.83 8.80
C ASP A 63 4.94 4.78 7.62
N SER A 64 5.69 3.69 7.48
CA SER A 64 6.75 3.58 6.47
C SER A 64 6.28 3.14 5.09
N LEU A 65 5.19 2.38 5.00
CA LEU A 65 4.67 1.82 3.74
C LEU A 65 3.32 2.41 3.37
N VAL A 66 2.38 2.43 4.30
CA VAL A 66 1.00 2.83 3.98
C VAL A 66 0.91 4.34 3.88
N GLU A 67 1.42 5.06 4.87
CA GLU A 67 1.41 6.52 4.86
C GLU A 67 2.32 7.07 3.76
N THR A 68 3.44 6.44 3.44
CA THR A 68 4.27 6.86 2.30
C THR A 68 3.58 6.59 0.96
N ALA A 69 3.00 5.41 0.73
CA ALA A 69 2.31 5.13 -0.54
C ALA A 69 1.06 6.02 -0.72
N ILE A 70 0.25 6.20 0.34
CA ILE A 70 -0.95 7.04 0.26
C ILE A 70 -0.57 8.53 0.21
N ALA A 71 0.29 9.01 1.11
CA ALA A 71 0.60 10.44 1.16
C ALA A 71 1.51 10.89 0.01
N ARG A 72 2.49 10.08 -0.39
CA ARG A 72 3.45 10.46 -1.42
C ARG A 72 2.93 10.15 -2.82
N ASP A 73 2.36 8.97 -3.07
CA ASP A 73 1.99 8.59 -4.44
C ASP A 73 0.56 8.99 -4.79
N VAL A 74 -0.34 9.07 -3.81
CA VAL A 74 -1.73 9.49 -4.05
C VAL A 74 -1.92 10.98 -3.82
N LEU A 75 -1.51 11.53 -2.66
CA LEU A 75 -1.80 12.94 -2.33
C LEU A 75 -0.91 13.96 -3.06
N LEU A 76 0.35 13.63 -3.41
CA LEU A 76 1.20 14.56 -4.17
C LEU A 76 0.83 14.62 -5.65
N LEU A 77 0.14 13.59 -6.18
CA LEU A 77 -0.18 13.49 -7.60
C LEU A 77 -1.60 13.90 -7.92
N THR A 78 -2.50 13.89 -6.94
CA THR A 78 -3.91 14.18 -7.13
C THR A 78 -4.50 14.84 -5.89
N ARG A 79 -5.32 15.87 -6.08
CA ARG A 79 -6.03 16.52 -4.98
C ARG A 79 -7.04 15.54 -4.38
N VAL A 80 -6.92 15.27 -3.08
CA VAL A 80 -7.86 14.42 -2.34
C VAL A 80 -8.70 15.29 -1.42
N ASP A 81 -9.97 15.48 -1.78
CA ASP A 81 -10.88 16.35 -1.02
C ASP A 81 -11.34 15.76 0.32
N LYS A 82 -11.32 14.43 0.48
CA LYS A 82 -11.77 13.71 1.67
C LYS A 82 -10.75 12.65 2.11
N PRO A 83 -9.60 13.03 2.70
CA PRO A 83 -8.55 12.09 3.10
C PRO A 83 -9.02 11.01 4.07
N ALA A 84 -9.93 11.35 4.99
CA ALA A 84 -10.51 10.39 5.92
C ALA A 84 -11.29 9.27 5.21
N LEU A 85 -11.98 9.59 4.11
CA LEU A 85 -12.71 8.59 3.32
C LEU A 85 -11.76 7.67 2.56
N LEU A 86 -10.65 8.19 2.04
CA LEU A 86 -9.60 7.39 1.40
C LEU A 86 -8.99 6.38 2.39
N TRP A 87 -8.66 6.84 3.61
CA TRP A 87 -8.16 5.97 4.67
C TRP A 87 -9.17 4.90 5.09
N ARG A 88 -10.45 5.26 5.26
CA ARG A 88 -11.51 4.29 5.58
C ARG A 88 -11.74 3.28 4.46
N LEU A 89 -11.64 3.69 3.20
CA LEU A 89 -11.69 2.78 2.06
C LEU A 89 -10.51 1.80 2.06
N PHE A 90 -9.29 2.29 2.28
CA PHE A 90 -8.10 1.44 2.36
C PHE A 90 -8.21 0.44 3.52
N GLU A 91 -8.61 0.90 4.70
CA GLU A 91 -8.85 0.04 5.86
C GLU A 91 -9.90 -1.04 5.56
N LEU A 92 -11.00 -0.67 4.91
CA LEU A 92 -12.03 -1.61 4.49
C LEU A 92 -11.46 -2.65 3.52
N ALA A 93 -10.66 -2.23 2.54
CA ALA A 93 -10.02 -3.15 1.60
C ALA A 93 -9.09 -4.14 2.32
N CYS A 94 -8.28 -3.67 3.28
CA CYS A 94 -7.42 -4.54 4.08
C CYS A 94 -8.21 -5.57 4.89
N ARG A 95 -9.35 -5.20 5.49
CA ARG A 95 -10.21 -6.14 6.23
C ARG A 95 -10.81 -7.23 5.36
N TYR A 96 -11.04 -6.93 4.08
CA TYR A 96 -11.54 -7.88 3.09
C TYR A 96 -10.43 -8.42 2.19
N SER A 97 -9.16 -8.31 2.60
CA SER A 97 -8.03 -8.87 1.85
C SER A 97 -8.24 -10.36 1.59
N GLY A 98 -8.05 -10.79 0.35
CA GLY A 98 -8.32 -12.15 -0.10
C GLY A 98 -9.81 -12.46 -0.39
N GLN A 99 -10.71 -11.47 -0.33
CA GLN A 99 -12.13 -11.63 -0.66
C GLN A 99 -12.57 -10.63 -1.74
N VAL A 100 -13.47 -11.07 -2.62
CA VAL A 100 -14.14 -10.15 -3.56
C VAL A 100 -15.23 -9.40 -2.83
N LEU A 101 -15.11 -8.08 -2.77
CA LEU A 101 -16.08 -7.19 -2.14
C LEU A 101 -16.86 -6.40 -3.20
N SER A 102 -18.19 -6.48 -3.15
CA SER A 102 -19.04 -5.72 -4.08
C SER A 102 -19.04 -4.23 -3.74
N TYR A 103 -19.13 -3.39 -4.78
CA TYR A 103 -19.16 -1.93 -4.64
C TYR A 103 -20.34 -1.46 -3.77
N THR A 104 -21.52 -2.10 -3.91
CA THR A 104 -22.70 -1.80 -3.08
C THR A 104 -22.45 -2.08 -1.60
N LYS A 105 -21.73 -3.16 -1.28
CA LYS A 105 -21.37 -3.48 0.11
C LYS A 105 -20.35 -2.48 0.67
N MET A 106 -19.40 -2.00 -0.14
CA MET A 106 -18.49 -0.92 0.27
C MET A 106 -19.26 0.37 0.59
N LEU A 107 -20.16 0.80 -0.28
CA LEU A 107 -20.99 1.99 -0.06
C LEU A 107 -21.80 1.88 1.24
N GLY A 108 -22.39 0.72 1.51
CA GLY A 108 -23.17 0.49 2.73
C GLY A 108 -22.36 0.53 4.02
N GLN A 109 -21.05 0.27 3.97
CA GLN A 109 -20.14 0.33 5.13
C GLN A 109 -19.53 1.72 5.34
N LEU A 110 -19.44 2.54 4.29
CA LEU A 110 -18.82 3.87 4.29
C LEU A 110 -19.86 5.01 4.38
N ARG A 111 -20.89 4.84 5.22
CA ARG A 111 -22.17 5.60 5.29
C ARG A 111 -22.11 7.14 5.29
N ASP A 112 -20.95 7.78 5.42
CA ASP A 112 -20.78 9.24 5.27
C ASP A 112 -20.59 9.72 3.82
N ALA A 113 -20.47 8.82 2.84
CA ALA A 113 -20.14 9.20 1.48
C ALA A 113 -21.39 9.42 0.60
N GLY A 114 -22.02 10.60 0.72
CA GLY A 114 -22.92 11.16 -0.30
C GLY A 114 -22.26 11.41 -1.68
N ASN A 115 -21.10 10.82 -1.97
CA ASN A 115 -20.35 10.98 -3.21
C ASN A 115 -19.85 9.61 -3.73
N THR A 116 -20.71 8.85 -4.40
CA THR A 116 -20.32 7.63 -5.14
C THR A 116 -19.17 7.90 -6.12
N THR A 117 -19.16 9.09 -6.75
CA THR A 117 -18.08 9.56 -7.63
C THR A 117 -16.73 9.65 -6.93
N THR A 118 -16.68 10.12 -5.68
CA THR A 118 -15.44 10.21 -4.90
C THR A 118 -14.88 8.82 -4.55
N LEU A 119 -15.75 7.85 -4.23
CA LEU A 119 -15.30 6.50 -3.88
C LEU A 119 -14.68 5.76 -5.08
N ALA A 120 -15.32 5.86 -6.24
CA ALA A 120 -14.80 5.27 -7.47
C ALA A 120 -13.45 5.89 -7.86
N HIS A 121 -13.31 7.21 -7.71
CA HIS A 121 -12.04 7.89 -7.92
C HIS A 121 -10.95 7.41 -6.95
N TYR A 122 -11.25 7.26 -5.66
CA TYR A 122 -10.27 6.79 -4.68
C TYR A 122 -9.85 5.34 -4.90
N LEU A 123 -10.74 4.47 -5.38
CA LEU A 123 -10.37 3.13 -5.82
C LEU A 123 -9.35 3.17 -6.97
N GLN A 124 -9.52 4.07 -7.94
CA GLN A 124 -8.55 4.25 -9.02
C GLN A 124 -7.19 4.74 -8.52
N LEU A 125 -7.18 5.66 -7.55
CA LEU A 125 -5.95 6.14 -6.94
C LEU A 125 -5.21 5.03 -6.20
N LEU A 126 -5.92 4.26 -5.37
CA LEU A 126 -5.34 3.11 -4.65
C LEU A 126 -4.87 2.01 -5.61
N ALA A 127 -5.55 1.80 -6.74
CA ALA A 127 -5.11 0.88 -7.78
C ALA A 127 -3.82 1.36 -8.46
N GLY A 128 -3.72 2.65 -8.78
CA GLY A 128 -2.52 3.25 -9.35
C GLY A 128 -1.30 3.17 -8.43
N ALA A 129 -1.53 3.17 -7.10
CA ALA A 129 -0.49 2.96 -6.09
C ALA A 129 -0.18 1.48 -5.82
N GLY A 130 -0.85 0.53 -6.49
CA GLY A 130 -0.66 -0.92 -6.28
C GLY A 130 -1.23 -1.44 -4.96
N LEU A 131 -2.11 -0.69 -4.29
CA LEU A 131 -2.65 -1.03 -2.97
C LEU A 131 -3.98 -1.79 -3.03
N VAL A 132 -4.92 -1.33 -3.86
CA VAL A 132 -6.25 -1.95 -3.99
C VAL A 132 -6.63 -2.02 -5.46
N CYS A 133 -6.84 -3.23 -5.99
CA CYS A 133 -7.24 -3.42 -7.37
C CYS A 133 -8.74 -3.71 -7.47
N GLY A 134 -9.44 -3.01 -8.37
CA GLY A 134 -10.79 -3.37 -8.77
C GLY A 134 -10.76 -4.46 -9.84
N LEU A 135 -11.59 -5.49 -9.70
CA LEU A 135 -11.79 -6.47 -10.77
C LEU A 135 -12.79 -5.88 -11.79
N PRO A 136 -12.40 -5.67 -13.05
CA PRO A 136 -13.35 -5.29 -14.08
C PRO A 136 -14.38 -6.41 -14.29
N LYS A 137 -15.58 -6.04 -14.72
CA LYS A 137 -16.58 -7.00 -15.21
C LYS A 137 -16.18 -7.56 -16.56
#